data_AF-A0A2H0NZM0-F1
#
_entry.id   AF-A0A2H0NZM0-F1
#
_cell.length_a   1.000
_cell.length_b   1.000
_cell.length_c   1.000
_cell.angle_alpha   90.00
_cell.angle_beta   90.00
_cell.angle_gamma   90.00
#
_symmetry.space_group_name_H-M   'P 1'
#
loop_
_entity.id
_entity.type
_entity.pdbx_description
1 polymer ?
#
loop_
_entity_poly.entity_id
_entity_poly.type
_entity_poly.pdbx_seq_one_letter_code
_entity_poly.pdbx_strand_id
1 'polypeptide(L)'
;MRAREILIIKLGALGDVLRTTPLLRRLDGRVTWVTRREAFPLLSGNPRIERLVPVEAGDEVRARAYDLVINFDEDDLACRLASTVRARRRVGAGVRDGAKTYCAASAPWFDMSLISRLGLEAADRLKARGRASYQDYLFRACGLRFRGEEYMLSLRPVRIDERLVALERRVGLTWPAKAWTGFPELSTDLRAEGFVASTLRRRRRLEDYLEDINRCGLLVTGDTLAMHVALALRKKVVA
;
A
#
# COMPACT_ATOMS: atom_id res chain seq x y z
N MET A 1 9.09 18.38 -9.26
CA MET A 1 7.82 19.12 -9.06
C MET A 1 7.97 19.87 -7.74
N ARG A 2 7.94 21.21 -7.71
CA ARG A 2 8.08 21.96 -6.44
C ARG A 2 6.69 22.24 -5.86
N ALA A 3 6.09 21.27 -5.17
CA ALA A 3 4.83 21.44 -4.45
C ALA A 3 5.13 21.62 -2.96
N ARG A 4 4.75 22.74 -2.33
CA ARG A 4 5.10 23.01 -0.93
C ARG A 4 4.17 22.29 0.04
N GLU A 5 2.88 22.23 -0.26
CA GLU A 5 1.86 21.50 0.51
C GLU A 5 1.29 20.33 -0.30
N ILE A 6 1.43 19.11 0.22
CA ILE A 6 1.01 17.88 -0.46
C ILE A 6 0.04 17.11 0.45
N LEU A 7 -1.10 16.72 -0.10
CA LEU A 7 -2.04 15.80 0.54
C LEU A 7 -1.98 14.44 -0.15
N ILE A 8 -1.75 13.38 0.61
CA ILE A 8 -1.90 12.00 0.16
C ILE A 8 -3.09 11.38 0.89
N ILE A 9 -4.01 10.78 0.14
CA ILE A 9 -5.17 10.07 0.69
C ILE A 9 -5.05 8.60 0.25
N LYS A 10 -5.05 7.70 1.24
CA LYS A 10 -5.08 6.24 1.00
C LYS A 10 -5.76 5.57 2.19
N LEU A 11 -6.96 5.05 1.98
CA LEU A 11 -7.85 4.49 3.02
C LEU A 11 -8.05 2.98 2.91
N GLY A 12 -7.66 2.39 1.79
CA GLY A 12 -7.90 1.01 1.41
C GLY A 12 -7.01 0.03 2.17
N ALA A 13 -6.71 -1.11 1.54
CA ALA A 13 -6.01 -2.20 2.20
C ALA A 13 -4.64 -1.76 2.76
N LEU A 14 -4.25 -2.32 3.91
CA LEU A 14 -2.99 -1.99 4.59
C LEU A 14 -1.76 -2.17 3.69
N GLY A 15 -1.72 -3.23 2.86
CA GLY A 15 -0.63 -3.45 1.91
C GLY A 15 -0.53 -2.31 0.90
N ASP A 16 -1.68 -1.80 0.47
CA ASP A 16 -1.85 -0.69 -0.46
C ASP A 16 -1.41 0.66 0.14
N VAL A 17 -1.64 0.86 1.44
CA VAL A 17 -1.06 1.98 2.20
C VAL A 17 0.47 1.90 2.20
N LEU A 18 1.03 0.77 2.63
CA LEU A 18 2.49 0.60 2.71
C LEU A 18 3.15 0.73 1.33
N ARG A 19 2.58 0.13 0.29
CA ARG A 19 3.16 0.17 -1.05
C ARG A 19 2.98 1.50 -1.79
N THR A 20 2.25 2.45 -1.20
CA THR A 20 2.18 3.86 -1.66
C THR A 20 3.31 4.71 -1.04
N THR A 21 3.89 4.29 0.08
CA THR A 21 4.99 5.02 0.76
C THR A 21 6.23 5.30 -0.08
N PRO A 22 6.61 4.53 -1.13
CA PRO A 22 7.76 4.87 -1.98
C PRO A 22 7.68 6.27 -2.60
N LEU A 23 6.48 6.80 -2.86
CA LEU A 23 6.31 8.18 -3.36
C LEU A 23 6.96 9.22 -2.44
N LEU A 24 6.96 9.00 -1.13
CA LEU A 24 7.53 9.91 -0.13
C LEU A 24 9.04 10.14 -0.31
N ARG A 25 9.74 9.22 -1.00
CA ARG A 25 11.17 9.35 -1.35
C ARG A 25 11.43 10.41 -2.41
N ARG A 26 10.40 10.78 -3.20
CA ARG A 26 10.53 11.67 -4.38
C ARG A 26 9.64 12.92 -4.32
N LEU A 27 8.71 12.97 -3.38
CA LEU A 27 7.90 14.15 -3.13
C LEU A 27 8.71 15.13 -2.27
N ASP A 28 8.93 16.32 -2.83
CA ASP A 28 9.58 17.44 -2.17
C ASP A 28 8.49 18.39 -1.67
N GLY A 29 8.19 18.37 -0.37
CA GLY A 29 7.14 19.21 0.23
C GLY A 29 6.71 18.73 1.62
N ARG A 30 5.83 19.50 2.25
CA ARG A 30 5.16 19.16 3.51
C ARG A 30 4.00 18.22 3.22
N VAL A 31 4.11 16.97 3.67
CA VAL A 31 3.11 15.94 3.39
C VAL A 31 2.14 15.82 4.56
N THR A 32 0.86 16.06 4.29
CA THR A 32 -0.26 15.55 5.08
C THR A 32 -0.69 14.21 4.49
N TRP A 33 -0.74 13.14 5.28
CA TRP A 33 -1.26 11.84 4.87
C TRP A 33 -2.56 11.53 5.61
N VAL A 34 -3.63 11.26 4.87
CA VAL A 34 -4.92 10.83 5.42
C VAL A 34 -5.11 9.34 5.20
N THR A 35 -5.37 8.61 6.29
CA THR A 35 -5.62 7.16 6.29
C THR A 35 -6.59 6.75 7.41
N ARG A 36 -6.98 5.47 7.44
CA ARG A 36 -7.71 4.89 8.58
C ARG A 36 -6.74 4.64 9.75
N ARG A 37 -7.23 4.75 10.99
CA ARG A 37 -6.41 4.55 12.21
C ARG A 37 -5.67 3.21 12.24
N GLU A 38 -6.28 2.16 11.69
CA GLU A 38 -5.69 0.83 11.57
C GLU A 38 -4.35 0.82 10.83
N ALA A 39 -4.13 1.75 9.90
CA ALA A 39 -2.91 1.85 9.11
C ALA A 39 -1.83 2.75 9.74
N PHE A 40 -2.13 3.42 10.85
CA PHE A 40 -1.17 4.32 11.51
C PHE A 40 0.15 3.62 11.86
N PRO A 41 0.17 2.40 12.39
CA PRO A 41 1.42 1.67 12.66
C PRO A 41 2.36 1.51 11.46
N LEU A 42 1.87 1.61 10.22
CA LEU A 42 2.69 1.55 9.01
C LEU A 42 3.37 2.89 8.66
N LEU A 43 2.84 4.00 9.17
CA LEU A 43 3.19 5.37 8.75
C LEU A 43 3.73 6.23 9.90
N SER A 44 3.36 5.93 11.15
CA SER A 44 3.81 6.65 12.34
C SER A 44 5.34 6.69 12.40
N GLY A 45 5.91 7.85 12.74
CA GLY A 45 7.35 8.05 12.78
C GLY A 45 8.04 8.18 11.42
N ASN A 46 7.29 8.16 10.30
CA ASN A 46 7.88 8.33 8.97
C ASN A 46 8.39 9.77 8.82
N PRO A 47 9.69 9.99 8.57
CA PRO A 47 10.30 11.33 8.57
C PRO A 47 9.86 12.22 7.41
N ARG A 48 9.10 11.68 6.44
CA ARG A 48 8.58 12.41 5.28
C ARG A 48 7.11 12.78 5.42
N ILE A 49 6.45 12.38 6.50
CA ILE A 49 5.06 12.73 6.80
C ILE A 49 5.08 13.77 7.91
N GLU A 50 4.63 14.99 7.61
CA GLU A 50 4.51 16.05 8.61
C GLU A 50 3.25 15.89 9.46
N ARG A 51 2.15 15.48 8.82
CA ARG A 51 0.87 15.26 9.50
C ARG A 51 0.30 13.93 9.06
N LEU A 52 0.08 13.04 10.02
CA LEU A 52 -0.68 11.81 9.82
C LEU A 52 -2.07 12.02 10.43
N VAL A 53 -3.10 12.02 9.57
CA VAL A 53 -4.45 12.45 9.94
C VAL A 53 -5.42 11.28 9.75
N PRO A 54 -6.27 10.97 10.75
CA PRO A 54 -7.26 9.92 10.59
C PRO A 54 -8.40 10.44 9.69
N VAL A 55 -9.01 9.58 8.87
CA VAL A 55 -10.05 9.99 7.91
C VAL A 55 -11.23 10.73 8.55
N GLU A 56 -11.53 10.45 9.82
CA GLU A 56 -12.59 11.10 10.58
C GLU A 56 -12.29 12.59 10.86
N ALA A 57 -11.03 13.02 10.82
CA ALA A 57 -10.61 14.41 10.98
C ALA A 57 -10.58 15.16 9.62
N GLY A 58 -11.52 14.85 8.72
CA GLY A 58 -11.57 15.40 7.36
C GLY A 58 -11.70 16.93 7.32
N ASP A 59 -12.31 17.56 8.33
CA ASP A 59 -12.50 19.01 8.38
C ASP A 59 -11.19 19.78 8.55
N GLU A 60 -10.25 19.25 9.35
CA GLU A 60 -8.90 19.81 9.49
C GLU A 60 -8.14 19.81 8.16
N VAL A 61 -8.38 18.77 7.34
CA VAL A 61 -7.79 18.63 6.01
C VAL A 61 -8.41 19.65 5.05
N ARG A 62 -9.74 19.84 5.11
CA ARG A 62 -10.51 20.78 4.26
C ARG A 62 -10.21 22.24 4.56
N ALA A 63 -9.88 22.56 5.81
CA ALA A 63 -9.52 23.91 6.22
C ALA A 63 -8.24 24.43 5.54
N ARG A 64 -7.41 23.55 4.96
CA ARG A 64 -6.14 23.87 4.32
C ARG A 64 -6.26 24.00 2.80
N ALA A 65 -5.20 24.52 2.17
CA ALA A 65 -5.04 24.54 0.72
C ALA A 65 -3.78 23.77 0.33
N TYR A 66 -3.85 22.98 -0.73
CA TYR A 66 -2.76 22.11 -1.19
C TYR A 66 -2.28 22.51 -2.58
N ASP A 67 -0.98 22.38 -2.82
CA ASP A 67 -0.45 22.48 -4.18
C ASP A 67 -0.78 21.20 -4.97
N LEU A 68 -0.72 20.06 -4.28
CA LEU A 68 -0.95 18.75 -4.87
C LEU A 68 -1.79 17.86 -3.94
N VAL A 69 -2.86 17.28 -4.48
CA VAL A 69 -3.61 16.19 -3.85
C VAL A 69 -3.40 14.92 -4.66
N ILE A 70 -3.04 13.84 -3.97
CA ILE A 70 -2.84 12.51 -4.53
C ILE A 70 -3.84 11.56 -3.87
N ASN A 71 -4.73 10.96 -4.66
CA ASN A 71 -5.66 9.94 -4.18
C ASN A 71 -5.60 8.70 -5.08
N PHE A 72 -4.87 7.67 -4.66
CA PHE A 72 -4.84 6.37 -5.35
C PHE A 72 -5.78 5.36 -4.70
N ASP A 73 -6.93 5.84 -4.23
CA ASP A 73 -7.94 5.05 -3.55
C ASP A 73 -9.33 5.26 -4.16
N GLU A 74 -10.05 4.16 -4.34
CA GLU A 74 -11.40 4.12 -4.90
C GLU A 74 -12.48 4.15 -3.82
N ASP A 75 -12.09 4.20 -2.54
CA ASP A 75 -12.99 4.40 -1.41
C ASP A 75 -13.78 5.70 -1.57
N ASP A 76 -15.08 5.67 -1.25
CA ASP A 76 -15.96 6.80 -1.47
C ASP A 76 -15.61 8.00 -0.59
N LEU A 77 -15.18 7.79 0.66
CA LEU A 77 -14.71 8.87 1.54
C LEU A 77 -13.43 9.48 0.98
N ALA A 78 -12.51 8.65 0.48
CA ALA A 78 -11.27 9.11 -0.13
C ALA A 78 -11.55 9.99 -1.36
N CYS A 79 -12.38 9.48 -2.29
CA CYS A 79 -12.75 10.18 -3.51
C CYS A 79 -13.48 11.50 -3.22
N ARG A 80 -14.42 11.50 -2.26
CA ARG A 80 -15.12 12.72 -1.84
C ARG A 80 -14.14 13.73 -1.24
N LEU A 81 -13.27 13.32 -0.31
CA LEU A 81 -12.28 14.21 0.31
C LEU A 81 -11.35 14.81 -0.75
N ALA A 82 -10.79 13.99 -1.62
CA ALA A 82 -9.88 14.44 -2.69
C ALA A 82 -10.50 15.52 -3.60
N SER A 83 -11.80 15.42 -3.84
CA SER A 83 -12.53 16.32 -4.75
C SER A 83 -12.90 17.65 -4.12
N THR A 84 -13.02 17.69 -2.80
CA THR A 84 -13.62 18.81 -2.07
C THR A 84 -12.60 19.66 -1.32
N VAL A 85 -11.40 19.15 -1.04
CA VAL A 85 -10.28 19.97 -0.51
C VAL A 85 -9.83 20.99 -1.55
N ARG A 86 -9.35 22.16 -1.12
CA ARG A 86 -8.79 23.19 -2.02
C ARG A 86 -7.43 22.72 -2.55
N ALA A 87 -7.28 22.60 -3.86
CA ALA A 87 -6.05 22.14 -4.48
C ALA A 87 -5.76 22.76 -5.85
N ARG A 88 -4.49 23.08 -6.12
CA ARG A 88 -4.03 23.55 -7.44
C ARG A 88 -3.95 22.42 -8.47
N ARG A 89 -3.51 21.24 -8.05
CA ARG A 89 -3.45 20.03 -8.88
C ARG A 89 -3.97 18.83 -8.11
N ARG A 90 -4.69 17.95 -8.81
CA ARG A 90 -5.17 16.66 -8.30
C ARG A 90 -4.68 15.53 -9.19
N VAL A 91 -4.19 14.47 -8.58
CA VAL A 91 -3.76 13.24 -9.26
C VAL A 91 -4.50 12.07 -8.62
N GLY A 92 -5.07 11.21 -9.45
CA GLY A 92 -5.78 10.02 -9.01
C GLY A 92 -7.30 10.13 -9.10
N ALA A 93 -7.99 9.36 -8.24
CA ALA A 93 -9.44 9.23 -8.21
C ALA A 93 -10.12 10.36 -7.42
N GLY A 94 -11.38 10.62 -7.74
CA GLY A 94 -12.23 11.63 -7.14
C GLY A 94 -13.69 11.39 -7.52
N VAL A 95 -14.52 12.41 -7.36
CA VAL A 95 -15.95 12.43 -7.68
C VAL A 95 -16.20 13.60 -8.62
N ARG A 96 -16.99 13.36 -9.66
CA ARG A 96 -17.52 14.39 -10.57
C ARG A 96 -18.96 14.01 -10.91
N ASP A 97 -19.87 14.97 -10.80
CA ASP A 97 -21.31 14.79 -11.06
C ASP A 97 -21.92 13.61 -10.30
N GLY A 98 -21.51 13.43 -9.04
CA GLY A 98 -21.99 12.37 -8.16
C GLY A 98 -21.36 10.98 -8.40
N ALA A 99 -20.55 10.80 -9.45
CA ALA A 99 -19.92 9.52 -9.79
C ALA A 99 -18.40 9.53 -9.56
N LYS A 100 -17.83 8.38 -9.21
CA LYS A 100 -16.37 8.21 -9.11
C LYS A 100 -15.71 8.38 -10.48
N THR A 101 -14.58 9.07 -10.50
CA THR A 101 -13.81 9.38 -11.71
C THR A 101 -12.32 9.51 -11.38
N TYR A 102 -11.46 9.69 -12.38
CA TYR A 102 -10.01 9.84 -12.16
C TYR A 102 -9.34 10.75 -13.20
N CYS A 103 -8.22 11.37 -12.87
CA CYS A 103 -7.53 12.25 -13.83
C CYS A 103 -6.86 11.45 -14.97
N ALA A 104 -6.58 12.10 -16.10
CA ALA A 104 -5.92 11.48 -17.25
C ALA A 104 -4.53 10.90 -16.88
N ALA A 105 -3.77 11.57 -16.01
CA ALA A 105 -2.46 11.11 -15.59
C ALA A 105 -2.50 9.76 -14.84
N SER A 106 -3.60 9.47 -14.15
CA SER A 106 -3.79 8.20 -13.43
C SER A 106 -4.61 7.17 -14.21
N ALA A 107 -5.06 7.49 -15.43
CA ALA A 107 -5.85 6.58 -16.25
C ALA A 107 -5.18 5.22 -16.47
N PRO A 108 -3.86 5.11 -16.74
CA PRO A 108 -3.23 3.80 -16.90
C PRO A 108 -3.40 2.84 -15.71
N TRP A 109 -3.56 3.35 -14.49
CA TRP A 109 -3.89 2.55 -13.31
C TRP A 109 -5.39 2.25 -13.23
N PHE A 110 -6.22 3.29 -13.28
CA PHE A 110 -7.65 3.17 -13.03
C PHE A 110 -8.44 2.56 -14.19
N ASP A 111 -7.91 2.57 -15.42
CA ASP A 111 -8.49 1.84 -16.55
C ASP A 111 -8.47 0.33 -16.31
N MET A 112 -7.65 -0.17 -15.38
CA MET A 112 -7.59 -1.56 -14.93
C MET A 112 -8.35 -1.81 -13.62
N SER A 113 -9.07 -0.81 -13.10
CA SER A 113 -9.69 -0.83 -11.77
C SER A 113 -11.22 -1.00 -11.82
N LEU A 114 -11.86 -1.04 -10.66
CA LEU A 114 -13.32 -1.18 -10.55
C LEU A 114 -14.04 0.08 -11.05
N ILE A 115 -13.42 1.25 -10.94
CA ILE A 115 -13.97 2.51 -11.45
C ILE A 115 -13.63 2.77 -12.93
N SER A 116 -13.07 1.79 -13.65
CA SER A 116 -12.64 1.94 -15.04
C SER A 116 -13.76 2.45 -15.96
N ARG A 117 -13.45 3.48 -16.75
CA ARG A 117 -14.36 4.02 -17.78
C ARG A 117 -14.53 3.09 -18.98
N LEU A 118 -13.67 2.08 -19.11
CA LEU A 118 -13.68 1.13 -20.23
C LEU A 118 -14.59 -0.08 -19.95
N GLY A 119 -15.16 -0.16 -18.74
CA GLY A 119 -15.90 -1.32 -18.26
C GLY A 119 -14.99 -2.42 -17.71
N LEU A 120 -15.56 -3.29 -16.88
CA LEU A 120 -14.82 -4.31 -16.13
C LEU A 120 -14.12 -5.33 -17.03
N GLU A 121 -14.76 -5.75 -18.11
CA GLU A 121 -14.18 -6.73 -19.03
C GLU A 121 -12.90 -6.21 -19.71
N ALA A 122 -12.93 -4.97 -20.19
CA ALA A 122 -11.74 -4.33 -20.76
C ALA A 122 -10.66 -4.10 -19.71
N ALA A 123 -11.06 -3.71 -18.49
CA ALA A 123 -10.14 -3.52 -17.36
C ALA A 123 -9.39 -4.80 -17.02
N ASP A 124 -10.06 -5.95 -16.99
CA ASP A 124 -9.42 -7.24 -16.70
C ASP A 124 -8.49 -7.70 -17.83
N ARG A 125 -8.85 -7.46 -19.10
CA ARG A 125 -7.93 -7.71 -20.23
C ARG A 125 -6.67 -6.85 -20.14
N LEU A 126 -6.81 -5.57 -19.77
CA LEU A 126 -5.67 -4.66 -19.57
C LEU A 126 -4.80 -5.13 -18.40
N LYS A 127 -5.42 -5.50 -17.27
CA LYS A 127 -4.74 -6.04 -16.08
C LYS A 127 -3.93 -7.29 -16.41
N ALA A 128 -4.50 -8.22 -17.16
CA ALA A 128 -3.83 -9.47 -17.56
C ALA A 128 -2.62 -9.24 -18.49
N ARG A 129 -2.70 -8.22 -19.36
CA ARG A 129 -1.59 -7.83 -20.27
C ARG A 129 -0.54 -6.95 -19.60
N GLY A 130 -0.91 -6.26 -18.52
CA GLY A 130 -0.04 -5.36 -17.78
C GLY A 130 1.20 -6.06 -17.24
N ARG A 131 2.35 -5.39 -17.36
CA ARG A 131 3.63 -5.84 -16.78
C ARG A 131 4.26 -4.82 -15.84
N ALA A 132 3.72 -3.60 -15.79
CA ALA A 132 4.21 -2.55 -14.93
C ALA A 132 3.76 -2.78 -13.48
N SER A 133 4.62 -2.43 -12.52
CA SER A 133 4.31 -2.53 -11.10
C SER A 133 3.30 -1.47 -10.67
N TYR A 134 2.67 -1.69 -9.51
CA TYR A 134 1.82 -0.67 -8.87
C TYR A 134 2.56 0.67 -8.72
N GLN A 135 3.81 0.63 -8.27
CA GLN A 135 4.66 1.79 -8.06
C GLN A 135 4.98 2.50 -9.39
N ASP A 136 5.22 1.75 -10.47
CA ASP A 136 5.42 2.36 -11.80
C ASP A 136 4.22 3.22 -12.19
N TYR A 137 2.99 2.71 -12.03
CA TYR A 137 1.79 3.46 -12.34
C TYR A 137 1.62 4.71 -11.46
N LEU A 138 1.82 4.56 -10.15
CA LEU A 138 1.70 5.68 -9.21
C LEU A 138 2.69 6.79 -9.53
N PHE A 139 3.96 6.43 -9.74
CA PHE A 139 5.02 7.39 -10.03
C PHE A 139 4.74 8.10 -11.36
N ARG A 140 4.38 7.36 -12.41
CA ARG A 140 4.06 7.94 -13.72
C ARG A 140 2.89 8.93 -13.63
N ALA A 141 1.83 8.59 -12.89
CA ALA A 141 0.71 9.51 -12.68
C ALA A 141 1.12 10.80 -11.96
N CYS A 142 2.11 10.72 -11.08
CA CYS A 142 2.74 11.87 -10.44
C CYS A 142 3.82 12.55 -11.31
N GLY A 143 4.03 12.16 -12.58
CA GLY A 143 5.08 12.73 -13.43
C GLY A 143 6.49 12.38 -12.97
N LEU A 144 6.64 11.25 -12.29
CA LEU A 144 7.89 10.72 -11.74
C LEU A 144 8.24 9.40 -12.45
N ARG A 145 9.51 9.00 -12.34
CA ARG A 145 9.98 7.67 -12.76
C ARG A 145 10.30 6.85 -11.53
N PHE A 146 9.67 5.68 -11.39
CA PHE A 146 10.04 4.69 -10.39
C PHE A 146 11.41 4.09 -10.74
N ARG A 147 12.30 4.02 -9.77
CA ARG A 147 13.68 3.52 -9.87
C ARG A 147 13.98 2.45 -8.82
N GLY A 148 12.94 1.82 -8.27
CA GLY A 148 13.09 0.86 -7.17
C GLY A 148 13.09 1.53 -5.79
N GLU A 149 12.42 2.68 -5.63
CA GLU A 149 12.23 3.30 -4.33
C GLU A 149 11.62 2.31 -3.33
N GLU A 150 12.34 2.05 -2.26
CA GLU A 150 11.92 1.11 -1.23
C GLU A 150 10.74 1.66 -0.43
N TYR A 151 9.97 0.74 0.15
CA TYR A 151 8.95 1.07 1.15
C TYR A 151 9.56 1.88 2.32
N MET A 152 8.75 2.72 2.93
CA MET A 152 9.12 3.48 4.11
C MET A 152 8.27 3.02 5.29
N LEU A 153 8.86 2.13 6.09
CA LEU A 153 8.29 1.64 7.33
C LEU A 153 9.20 2.05 8.49
N SER A 154 8.64 2.73 9.49
CA SER A 154 9.39 3.22 10.67
C SER A 154 9.59 2.12 11.71
N LEU A 155 10.04 0.95 11.26
CA LEU A 155 10.38 -0.18 12.11
C LEU A 155 11.82 -0.60 11.76
N ARG A 156 12.68 -0.67 12.78
CA ARG A 156 14.07 -1.06 12.56
C ARG A 156 14.13 -2.55 12.23
N PRO A 157 14.71 -2.94 11.07
CA PRO A 157 14.84 -4.34 10.73
C PRO A 157 15.84 -5.02 11.66
N VAL A 158 15.49 -6.20 12.15
CA VAL A 158 16.40 -7.09 12.89
C VAL A 158 16.92 -8.14 11.93
N ARG A 159 18.24 -8.41 11.95
CA ARG A 159 18.80 -9.53 11.17
C ARG A 159 18.58 -10.82 11.95
N ILE A 160 17.88 -11.76 11.33
CA ILE A 160 17.53 -13.05 11.90
C ILE A 160 18.02 -14.13 10.94
N ASP A 161 18.42 -15.28 11.50
CA ASP A 161 18.80 -16.45 10.71
C ASP A 161 17.65 -16.90 9.79
N GLU A 162 17.98 -17.16 8.54
CA GLU A 162 17.04 -17.58 7.49
C GLU A 162 16.44 -18.96 7.75
N ARG A 163 17.04 -19.74 8.66
CA ARG A 163 16.46 -20.97 9.19
C ARG A 163 15.18 -20.74 9.97
N LEU A 164 14.93 -19.52 10.47
CA LEU A 164 13.64 -19.15 11.08
C LEU A 164 12.66 -18.69 10.00
N VAL A 165 11.81 -19.61 9.56
CA VAL A 165 10.83 -19.41 8.48
C VAL A 165 9.46 -19.09 9.06
N ALA A 166 8.89 -17.96 8.63
CA ALA A 166 7.50 -17.62 8.87
C ALA A 166 6.63 -17.99 7.67
N LEU A 167 5.47 -18.59 7.93
CA LEU A 167 4.47 -18.93 6.92
C LEU A 167 3.23 -18.05 7.14
N GLU A 168 2.90 -17.19 6.18
CA GLU A 168 1.63 -16.46 6.19
C GLU A 168 0.65 -17.15 5.23
N ARG A 169 -0.22 -17.95 5.84
CA ARG A 169 -1.18 -18.82 5.14
C ARG A 169 -2.48 -18.12 4.77
N ARG A 170 -2.75 -16.96 5.39
CA ARG A 170 -4.04 -16.28 5.24
C ARG A 170 -4.01 -15.38 4.03
N VAL A 171 -5.18 -15.22 3.42
CA VAL A 171 -5.41 -14.28 2.33
C VAL A 171 -6.52 -13.32 2.69
N GLY A 172 -6.51 -12.15 2.07
CA GLY A 172 -7.59 -11.18 2.23
C GLY A 172 -8.90 -11.73 1.67
N LEU A 173 -10.02 -11.33 2.29
CA LEU A 173 -11.37 -11.76 1.90
C LEU A 173 -11.75 -11.34 0.47
N THR A 174 -11.12 -10.30 -0.06
CA THR A 174 -11.39 -9.79 -1.42
C THR A 174 -11.01 -10.78 -2.51
N TRP A 175 -9.97 -11.58 -2.30
CA TRP A 175 -9.43 -12.49 -3.32
C TRP A 175 -9.11 -13.86 -2.70
N PRO A 176 -10.13 -14.65 -2.30
CA PRO A 176 -9.91 -15.93 -1.62
C PRO A 176 -9.17 -16.95 -2.50
N ALA A 177 -9.29 -16.83 -3.82
CA ALA A 177 -8.57 -17.66 -4.79
C ALA A 177 -7.03 -17.51 -4.72
N LYS A 178 -6.50 -16.50 -4.03
CA LYS A 178 -5.06 -16.37 -3.76
C LYS A 178 -4.55 -17.35 -2.69
N ALA A 179 -5.44 -18.07 -2.00
CA ALA A 179 -5.05 -19.02 -0.97
C ALA A 179 -4.28 -20.20 -1.59
N TRP A 180 -3.12 -20.51 -1.04
CA TRP A 180 -2.33 -21.67 -1.44
C TRP A 180 -2.48 -22.79 -0.40
N THR A 181 -2.76 -24.00 -0.85
CA THR A 181 -3.05 -25.13 0.04
C THR A 181 -1.79 -25.87 0.51
N GLY A 182 -0.65 -25.74 -0.16
CA GLY A 182 0.58 -26.51 0.09
C GLY A 182 1.41 -26.12 1.32
N PHE A 183 0.91 -25.23 2.18
CA PHE A 183 1.63 -24.81 3.39
C PHE A 183 1.88 -25.94 4.41
N PRO A 184 0.95 -26.89 4.66
CA PRO A 184 1.20 -28.01 5.58
C PRO A 184 2.37 -28.90 5.13
N GLU A 185 2.40 -29.27 3.85
CA GLU A 185 3.44 -30.09 3.24
C GLU A 185 4.78 -29.35 3.30
N LEU A 186 4.81 -28.10 2.82
CA LEU A 186 5.99 -27.24 2.89
C LEU A 186 6.52 -27.10 4.33
N SER A 187 5.63 -26.95 5.31
CA SER A 187 6.04 -26.82 6.71
C SER A 187 6.65 -28.11 7.27
N THR A 188 6.29 -29.27 6.71
CA THR A 188 6.85 -30.57 7.09
C THR A 188 8.23 -30.73 6.48
N ASP A 189 8.35 -30.47 5.17
CA ASP A 189 9.60 -30.58 4.42
C ASP A 189 10.68 -29.64 4.99
N LEU A 190 10.32 -28.38 5.26
CA LEU A 190 11.25 -27.42 5.88
C LEU A 190 11.80 -27.93 7.23
N ARG A 191 10.96 -28.56 8.06
CA ARG A 191 11.42 -29.09 9.35
C ARG A 191 12.32 -30.31 9.18
N ALA A 192 12.04 -31.17 8.21
CA ALA A 192 12.89 -32.31 7.88
C ALA A 192 14.30 -31.86 7.43
N GLU A 193 14.37 -30.74 6.72
CA GLU A 193 15.62 -30.08 6.29
C GLU A 193 16.30 -29.22 7.39
N GLY A 194 15.78 -29.25 8.63
CA GLY A 194 16.38 -28.55 9.78
C GLY A 194 16.02 -27.07 9.92
N PHE A 195 15.01 -26.56 9.19
CA PHE A 195 14.47 -25.22 9.40
C PHE A 195 13.47 -25.18 10.56
N VAL A 196 13.36 -24.02 11.20
CA VAL A 196 12.30 -23.73 12.18
C VAL A 196 11.17 -23.01 11.47
N ALA A 197 10.18 -23.78 11.03
CA ALA A 197 8.99 -23.24 10.35
C ALA A 197 7.84 -22.97 11.33
N SER A 198 7.30 -21.75 11.32
CA SER A 198 6.17 -21.33 12.15
C SER A 198 5.13 -20.55 11.33
N THR A 199 3.84 -20.71 11.65
CA THR A 199 2.77 -19.96 10.99
C THR A 199 2.51 -18.64 11.72
N LEU A 200 2.44 -17.53 10.97
CA LEU A 200 2.06 -16.23 11.53
C LEU A 200 0.62 -16.27 12.07
N ARG A 201 0.43 -15.63 13.22
CA ARG A 201 -0.87 -15.60 13.91
C ARG A 201 -1.62 -14.30 13.66
N ARG A 202 -2.92 -14.30 13.95
CA ARG A 202 -3.70 -13.06 13.99
C ARG A 202 -3.31 -12.31 15.25
N ARG A 203 -2.96 -11.04 15.09
CA ARG A 203 -2.71 -10.14 16.20
C ARG A 203 -3.85 -9.14 16.30
N ARG A 204 -4.09 -8.68 17.53
CA ARG A 204 -5.08 -7.62 17.80
C ARG A 204 -4.54 -6.27 17.37
N ARG A 205 -3.25 -6.02 17.61
CA ARG A 205 -2.54 -4.81 17.20
C ARG A 205 -1.70 -5.09 15.97
N LEU A 206 -1.64 -4.13 15.05
CA LEU A 206 -0.86 -4.28 13.83
C LEU A 206 0.64 -4.29 14.16
N GLU A 207 1.08 -3.52 15.15
CA GLU A 207 2.45 -3.45 15.65
C GLU A 207 3.01 -4.83 16.02
N ASP A 208 2.22 -5.64 16.74
CA ASP A 208 2.64 -6.99 17.13
C ASP A 208 2.82 -7.90 15.91
N TYR A 209 2.00 -7.69 14.87
CA TYR A 209 2.11 -8.43 13.61
C TYR A 209 3.32 -8.00 12.78
N LEU A 210 3.63 -6.70 12.76
CA LEU A 210 4.86 -6.20 12.13
C LEU A 210 6.10 -6.77 12.82
N GLU A 211 6.07 -6.84 14.15
CA GLU A 211 7.17 -7.40 14.93
C GLU A 211 7.33 -8.92 14.74
N ASP A 212 6.24 -9.68 14.64
CA ASP A 212 6.31 -11.09 14.26
C ASP A 212 7.03 -11.30 12.93
N ILE A 213 6.71 -10.48 11.92
CA ILE A 213 7.38 -10.52 10.61
C ILE A 213 8.84 -10.07 10.74
N ASN A 214 9.12 -9.08 11.59
CA ASN A 214 10.48 -8.62 11.85
C ASN A 214 11.35 -9.69 12.55
N ARG A 215 10.74 -10.71 13.16
CA ARG A 215 11.42 -11.81 13.85
C ARG A 215 11.64 -13.06 12.99
N CYS A 216 11.31 -13.04 11.71
CA CYS A 216 11.71 -14.10 10.78
C CYS A 216 12.98 -13.73 9.99
N GLY A 217 13.72 -14.74 9.54
CA GLY A 217 14.78 -14.58 8.53
C GLY A 217 14.26 -14.75 7.11
N LEU A 218 13.27 -15.64 6.93
CA LEU A 218 12.58 -15.91 5.67
C LEU A 218 11.06 -15.90 5.87
N LEU A 219 10.32 -15.26 4.96
CA LEU A 219 8.86 -15.32 4.89
C LEU A 219 8.41 -16.07 3.64
N VAL A 220 7.49 -17.02 3.80
CA VAL A 220 6.72 -17.61 2.69
C VAL A 220 5.26 -17.16 2.82
N THR A 221 4.72 -16.54 1.77
CA THR A 221 3.39 -15.91 1.80
C THR A 221 2.83 -15.77 0.39
N GLY A 222 1.53 -15.57 0.21
CA GLY A 222 1.01 -15.02 -1.05
C GLY A 222 1.16 -13.50 -1.13
N ASP A 223 0.51 -12.87 -2.11
CA ASP A 223 0.39 -11.41 -2.21
C ASP A 223 -0.49 -10.84 -1.07
N THR A 224 0.15 -10.57 0.07
CA THR A 224 -0.46 -10.14 1.32
C THR A 224 0.27 -8.94 1.93
N LEU A 225 -0.29 -8.37 3.01
CA LEU A 225 0.42 -7.37 3.81
C LEU A 225 1.77 -7.89 4.31
N ALA A 226 1.87 -9.16 4.71
CA ALA A 226 3.11 -9.73 5.24
C ALA A 226 4.25 -9.62 4.23
N MET A 227 3.96 -9.89 2.94
CA MET A 227 4.91 -9.76 1.85
C MET A 227 5.50 -8.34 1.80
N HIS A 228 4.64 -7.32 1.81
CA HIS A 228 5.09 -5.93 1.72
C HIS A 228 5.88 -5.48 2.96
N VAL A 229 5.45 -5.90 4.14
CA VAL A 229 6.16 -5.62 5.40
C VAL A 229 7.54 -6.29 5.40
N ALA A 230 7.63 -7.55 5.00
CA ALA A 230 8.89 -8.28 4.91
C ALA A 230 9.86 -7.63 3.91
N LEU A 231 9.37 -7.20 2.75
CA LEU A 231 10.16 -6.42 1.78
C LEU A 231 10.64 -5.08 2.37
N ALA A 232 9.78 -4.37 3.12
CA ALA A 232 10.15 -3.12 3.79
C ALA A 232 11.23 -3.32 4.85
N LEU A 233 11.22 -4.49 5.52
CA LEU A 233 12.19 -4.90 6.52
C LEU A 233 13.39 -5.65 5.92
N ARG A 234 13.50 -5.72 4.58
CA ARG A 234 14.57 -6.39 3.84
C ARG A 234 14.78 -7.86 4.24
N LYS A 235 13.68 -8.54 4.56
CA LYS A 235 13.66 -10.00 4.79
C LYS A 235 13.74 -10.73 3.46
N LYS A 236 14.19 -11.99 3.49
CA LYS A 236 13.98 -12.87 2.34
C LYS A 236 12.51 -13.23 2.25
N VAL A 237 11.99 -13.25 1.02
CA VAL A 237 10.58 -13.50 0.74
C VAL A 237 10.47 -14.48 -0.42
N VAL A 238 9.62 -15.49 -0.26
CA VAL A 238 9.10 -16.33 -1.34
C VAL A 238 7.60 -16.07 -1.42
N ALA A 239 7.13 -15.59 -2.57
CA ALA A 239 5.74 -15.20 -2.79
C ALA A 239 5.22 -15.53 -4.19
#